data_AF-A0A016W585-F1
#
_entry.id   AF-A0A016W585-F1
#
_cell.length_a   1.000
_cell.length_b   1.000
_cell.length_c   1.000
_cell.angle_alpha   90.00
_cell.angle_beta   90.00
_cell.angle_gamma   90.00
#
_symmetry.space_group_name_H-M   'P 1'
#
loop_
_entity.id
_entity.type
_entity.pdbx_description
1 polymer ?
#
loop_
_entity_poly.entity_id
_entity_poly.type
_entity_poly.pdbx_seq_one_letter_code
_entity_poly.pdbx_strand_id
1 'polypeptide(L)'
;MYEVAWDCELEKLAEKIAADEDFDLESIHPRAANIDHRAHCQNFELNYYQDINKSLKRWNYEVREFGQTDPKNLYNDDSLEHFANMAHGKNTKIGCSYYRKGKALTFVCVYD
;
A
#
# COMPACT_ATOMS: atom_id res chain seq x y z
N MET A 1 -10.55 14.69 -7.25
CA MET A 1 -9.40 14.23 -6.45
C MET A 1 -9.50 14.93 -5.11
N TYR A 2 -9.72 14.18 -4.04
CA TYR A 2 -9.73 14.74 -2.69
C TYR A 2 -8.34 14.64 -2.08
N GLU A 3 -8.00 15.57 -1.19
CA GLU A 3 -6.86 15.39 -0.30
C GLU A 3 -7.23 14.30 0.72
N VAL A 4 -6.33 13.33 0.91
CA VAL A 4 -6.54 12.24 1.86
C VAL A 4 -6.09 12.66 3.26
N ALA A 5 -6.90 12.36 4.27
CA ALA A 5 -6.57 12.55 5.67
C ALA A 5 -6.07 11.26 6.31
N TRP A 6 -5.19 11.37 7.31
CA TRP A 6 -4.79 10.21 8.10
C TRP A 6 -5.95 9.73 8.98
N ASP A 7 -6.19 8.41 9.02
CA ASP A 7 -7.19 7.78 9.87
C ASP A 7 -6.55 6.68 10.74
N CYS A 8 -6.58 6.87 12.06
CA CYS A 8 -5.96 5.96 13.02
C CYS A 8 -6.61 4.57 13.08
N GLU A 9 -7.88 4.42 12.67
CA GLU A 9 -8.53 3.10 12.62
C GLU A 9 -8.07 2.33 11.38
N LEU A 10 -7.85 3.01 10.26
CA LEU A 10 -7.20 2.42 9.09
C LEU A 10 -5.74 2.05 9.37
N GLU A 11 -5.01 2.84 10.15
CA GLU A 11 -3.63 2.54 10.58
C GLU A 11 -3.58 1.25 11.42
N LYS A 12 -4.47 1.10 12.41
CA LYS A 12 -4.57 -0.13 13.20
C LYS A 12 -4.94 -1.34 12.35
N LEU A 13 -5.77 -1.14 11.33
CA LEU A 13 -6.11 -2.20 10.40
C LEU A 13 -4.91 -2.61 9.54
N ALA A 14 -4.15 -1.63 9.04
CA ALA A 14 -2.90 -1.87 8.32
C ALA A 14 -1.88 -2.62 9.20
N GLU A 15 -1.79 -2.30 10.49
CA GLU A 15 -0.90 -3.00 11.43
C GLU A 15 -1.28 -4.47 11.58
N LYS A 16 -2.58 -4.76 11.72
CA LYS A 16 -3.10 -6.13 11.80
C LYS A 16 -2.78 -6.93 10.54
N ILE A 17 -3.02 -6.35 9.36
CA ILE A 17 -2.68 -6.99 8.07
C ILE A 17 -1.17 -7.20 7.94
N ALA A 18 -0.37 -6.22 8.34
CA ALA A 18 1.09 -6.32 8.23
C ALA A 18 1.66 -7.46 9.09
N ALA A 19 1.02 -7.72 10.24
CA ALA A 19 1.38 -8.79 11.16
C ALA A 19 0.82 -10.17 10.77
N ASP A 20 -0.16 -10.21 9.87
CA ASP A 20 -0.72 -11.44 9.31
C ASP A 20 0.22 -12.02 8.23
N GLU A 21 0.39 -13.34 8.24
CA GLU A 21 1.26 -14.05 7.29
C GLU A 21 0.52 -14.43 6.00
N ASP A 22 -0.82 -14.48 6.05
CA ASP A 22 -1.65 -14.87 4.91
C ASP A 22 -2.12 -13.66 4.09
N PHE A 23 -1.94 -12.44 4.61
CA PHE A 23 -2.35 -11.16 3.99
C PHE A 23 -3.81 -11.16 3.53
N ASP A 24 -4.73 -11.73 4.32
CA ASP A 24 -6.14 -11.84 3.95
C ASP A 24 -6.84 -10.47 3.95
N LEU A 25 -7.32 -10.07 2.77
CA LEU A 25 -8.01 -8.80 2.54
C LEU A 25 -9.54 -8.93 2.50
N GLU A 26 -10.11 -10.14 2.55
CA GLU A 26 -11.57 -10.32 2.53
C GLU A 26 -12.22 -9.64 3.74
N SER A 27 -11.52 -9.66 4.88
CA SER A 27 -12.00 -9.06 6.13
C SER A 27 -12.13 -7.53 6.08
N ILE A 28 -11.51 -6.86 5.11
CA ILE A 28 -11.52 -5.40 5.01
C ILE A 28 -12.49 -4.86 3.94
N HIS A 29 -13.07 -5.73 3.10
CA HIS A 29 -14.01 -5.34 2.07
C HIS A 29 -15.16 -4.48 2.64
N PRO A 30 -15.52 -3.35 2.01
CA PRO A 30 -15.15 -2.91 0.65
C PRO A 30 -13.86 -2.08 0.55
N ARG A 31 -13.02 -2.03 1.59
CA ARG A 31 -11.76 -1.27 1.56
C ARG A 31 -10.71 -1.94 0.71
N ALA A 32 -9.78 -1.14 0.20
CA ALA A 32 -8.61 -1.60 -0.53
C ALA A 32 -7.33 -1.44 0.31
N ALA A 33 -6.31 -2.23 0.00
CA ALA A 33 -5.00 -2.13 0.64
C ALA A 33 -3.86 -2.28 -0.38
N ASN A 34 -2.76 -1.58 -0.14
CA ASN A 34 -1.48 -1.84 -0.79
C ASN A 34 -0.55 -2.54 0.20
N ILE A 35 0.14 -3.59 -0.24
CA ILE A 35 1.06 -4.38 0.58
C ILE A 35 2.42 -4.47 -0.11
N ASP A 36 3.48 -4.28 0.65
CA ASP A 36 4.85 -4.54 0.21
C ASP A 36 5.57 -5.38 1.26
N HIS A 37 5.87 -6.62 0.92
CA HIS A 37 6.58 -7.57 1.77
C HIS A 37 7.98 -7.84 1.21
N ARG A 38 9.02 -7.58 2.00
CA ARG A 38 10.42 -7.73 1.58
C ARG A 38 11.27 -8.37 2.65
N ALA A 39 12.11 -9.33 2.25
CA ALA A 39 13.18 -9.85 3.08
C ALA A 39 14.45 -9.01 2.92
N HIS A 40 15.11 -8.70 4.02
CA HIS A 40 16.36 -7.93 4.04
C HIS A 40 17.57 -8.78 4.51
N CYS A 41 18.77 -8.24 4.38
CA CYS A 41 20.00 -8.90 4.81
C CYS A 41 20.12 -9.04 6.34
N GLN A 42 21.02 -9.91 6.79
CA GLN A 42 21.36 -10.08 8.21
C GLN A 42 22.01 -8.76 8.69
N ASN A 43 21.39 -8.07 9.66
CA ASN A 43 21.70 -6.69 10.13
C ASN A 43 20.95 -5.54 9.43
N PHE A 44 19.80 -5.81 8.83
CA PHE A 44 18.91 -4.75 8.37
C PHE A 44 18.37 -3.89 9.52
N GLU A 45 18.65 -2.59 9.45
CA GLU A 45 18.02 -1.55 10.24
C GLU A 45 16.98 -0.83 9.38
N LEU A 46 15.76 -0.70 9.89
CA LEU A 46 14.69 -0.01 9.18
C LEU A 46 15.00 1.48 9.06
N ASN A 47 15.01 1.99 7.84
CA ASN A 47 15.08 3.41 7.56
C ASN A 47 13.81 3.83 6.81
N TYR A 48 12.94 4.59 7.49
CA TYR A 48 11.67 5.08 6.93
C TYR A 48 11.83 5.75 5.55
N TYR A 49 12.86 6.59 5.37
CA TYR A 49 13.09 7.33 4.13
C TYR A 49 13.61 6.46 2.99
N GLN A 50 14.22 5.31 3.29
CA GLN A 50 14.77 4.41 2.29
C GLN A 50 13.82 3.25 2.00
N ASP A 51 13.26 2.60 3.02
CA ASP A 51 12.50 1.37 2.85
C ASP A 51 11.03 1.65 2.54
N ILE A 52 10.37 2.49 3.34
CA ILE A 52 8.93 2.80 3.18
C ILE A 52 8.70 3.73 2.00
N ASN A 53 9.47 4.81 1.89
CA ASN A 53 9.38 5.75 0.76
C ASN A 53 9.66 5.07 -0.58
N LYS A 54 10.52 4.05 -0.63
CA LYS A 54 10.76 3.27 -1.85
C LYS A 54 9.51 2.51 -2.28
N SER A 55 8.72 1.99 -1.35
CA SER A 55 7.46 1.29 -1.64
C SER A 55 6.41 2.25 -2.16
N LEU A 56 6.22 3.40 -1.49
CA LEU A 56 5.32 4.46 -1.96
C LEU A 56 5.69 4.95 -3.37
N LYS A 57 6.99 5.16 -3.64
CA LYS A 57 7.46 5.54 -4.97
C LYS A 57 7.20 4.46 -6.01
N ARG A 58 7.51 3.21 -5.69
CA ARG A 58 7.30 2.07 -6.61
C ARG A 58 5.83 1.96 -7.01
N TRP A 59 4.92 1.95 -6.03
CA TRP A 59 3.47 1.94 -6.29
C TRP A 59 3.05 3.12 -7.17
N ASN A 60 3.51 4.33 -6.86
CA ASN A 60 3.21 5.50 -7.68
C ASN A 60 3.83 5.43 -9.10
N TYR A 61 4.91 4.68 -9.30
CA TYR A 61 5.58 4.56 -10.59
C TYR A 61 4.95 3.55 -11.55
N GLU A 62 4.05 2.69 -11.08
CA GLU A 62 3.34 1.72 -11.93
C GLU A 62 2.66 2.40 -13.13
N VAL A 63 2.06 3.58 -12.94
CA VAL A 63 1.45 4.34 -14.04
C VAL A 63 2.46 4.77 -15.11
N ARG A 64 3.73 4.98 -14.74
CA ARG A 64 4.79 5.32 -15.70
C ARG A 64 5.36 4.08 -16.37
N GLU A 65 5.41 2.96 -15.65
CA GLU A 65 6.00 1.70 -16.13
C GLU A 65 5.04 0.95 -17.07
N PHE A 66 3.76 0.86 -16.70
CA PHE A 66 2.75 0.07 -17.41
C PHE A 66 1.80 0.94 -18.25
N GLY A 67 1.55 2.17 -17.81
CA GLY A 67 0.72 3.13 -18.53
C GLY A 67 -0.77 2.98 -18.27
N GLN A 68 -1.45 4.07 -17.88
CA GLN A 68 -2.91 4.15 -17.94
C GLN A 68 -3.32 4.68 -19.31
N THR A 69 -3.86 3.81 -20.15
CA THR A 69 -4.17 4.10 -21.56
C THR A 69 -5.66 4.23 -21.86
N ASP A 70 -6.53 3.88 -20.90
CA ASP A 70 -7.96 4.05 -21.06
C ASP A 70 -8.34 5.54 -21.02
N PRO A 71 -9.08 6.07 -22.01
CA PRO A 71 -9.39 7.49 -22.10
C PRO A 71 -10.31 7.99 -20.99
N LYS A 72 -10.93 7.09 -20.21
CA LYS A 72 -11.76 7.41 -19.05
C LYS A 72 -11.06 7.08 -17.72
N ASN A 73 -9.78 6.71 -17.76
CA ASN A 73 -9.00 6.25 -16.61
C ASN A 73 -9.66 5.08 -15.88
N LEU A 74 -10.31 4.17 -16.62
CA LEU A 74 -10.87 2.96 -16.02
C LEU A 74 -9.74 2.04 -15.53
N TYR A 75 -9.94 1.42 -14.37
CA TYR A 75 -9.08 0.35 -13.91
C TYR A 75 -9.36 -0.91 -14.73
N ASN A 76 -8.41 -1.28 -15.59
CA ASN A 76 -8.51 -2.37 -16.55
C ASN A 76 -7.22 -3.19 -16.67
N ASP A 77 -6.23 -2.90 -15.83
CA ASP A 77 -4.92 -3.53 -15.82
C ASP A 77 -4.44 -3.67 -14.37
N ASP A 78 -4.28 -4.91 -13.92
CA ASP A 78 -3.89 -5.21 -12.54
C ASP A 78 -2.44 -4.82 -12.23
N SER A 79 -1.61 -4.54 -13.24
CA SER A 79 -0.27 -3.99 -13.02
C SER A 79 -0.29 -2.56 -12.45
N LEU A 80 -1.46 -1.90 -12.48
CA LEU A 80 -1.69 -0.57 -11.93
C LEU A 80 -2.40 -0.60 -10.57
N GLU A 81 -2.63 -1.76 -9.96
CA GLU A 81 -3.47 -1.90 -8.74
C GLU A 81 -3.04 -0.93 -7.63
N HIS A 82 -1.74 -0.89 -7.28
CA HIS A 82 -1.30 -0.05 -6.17
C HIS A 82 -1.42 1.43 -6.51
N PHE A 83 -1.07 1.81 -7.74
CA PHE A 83 -1.29 3.16 -8.24
C PHE A 83 -2.77 3.54 -8.23
N ALA A 84 -3.66 2.64 -8.67
CA ALA A 84 -5.08 2.86 -8.73
C ALA A 84 -5.64 3.11 -7.33
N ASN A 85 -5.23 2.34 -6.32
CA ASN A 85 -5.59 2.57 -4.92
C ASN A 85 -5.10 3.94 -4.41
N MET A 86 -3.85 4.33 -4.74
CA MET A 86 -3.29 5.64 -4.37
C MET A 86 -4.01 6.81 -5.04
N ALA A 87 -4.46 6.64 -6.29
CA ALA A 87 -5.06 7.66 -7.12
C ALA A 87 -6.59 7.60 -7.20
N HIS A 88 -7.23 6.68 -6.46
CA HIS A 88 -8.67 6.50 -6.50
C HIS A 88 -9.36 7.73 -5.90
N GLY A 89 -9.91 8.57 -6.78
CA GLY A 89 -10.35 9.92 -6.41
C GLY A 89 -11.55 10.00 -5.46
N LYS A 90 -12.10 8.86 -5.03
CA LYS A 90 -13.14 8.77 -3.99
C LYS A 90 -12.56 8.48 -2.59
N ASN A 91 -11.32 8.03 -2.50
CA ASN A 91 -10.66 7.82 -1.22
C ASN A 91 -10.47 9.20 -0.57
N THR A 92 -10.84 9.29 0.71
CA THR A 92 -10.67 10.50 1.53
C THR A 92 -9.79 10.25 2.74
N LYS A 93 -9.48 8.98 3.01
CA LYS A 93 -8.72 8.56 4.18
C LYS A 93 -7.69 7.51 3.82
N ILE A 94 -6.61 7.51 4.60
CA ILE A 94 -5.55 6.51 4.52
C ILE A 94 -5.03 6.21 5.91
N GLY A 95 -4.68 4.96 6.16
CA GLY A 95 -3.87 4.58 7.31
C GLY A 95 -2.86 3.53 6.91
N CYS A 96 -1.61 3.73 7.28
CA CYS A 96 -0.52 2.82 6.93
C CYS A 96 0.24 2.39 8.17
N SER A 97 0.72 1.15 8.17
CA SER A 97 1.57 0.62 9.23
C SER A 97 2.55 -0.40 8.66
N TYR A 98 3.46 -0.87 9.48
CA TYR A 98 4.42 -1.90 9.10
C TYR A 98 4.63 -2.89 10.24
N TYR A 99 5.04 -4.10 9.88
CA TYR A 99 5.43 -5.12 10.82
C TYR A 99 6.77 -5.75 10.41
N ARG A 100 7.58 -6.11 11.40
CA ARG A 100 8.88 -6.77 11.18
C ARG A 100 8.86 -8.16 11.78
N LYS A 101 9.12 -9.17 10.95
CA LYS A 101 9.31 -10.56 11.38
C LYS A 101 10.70 -11.04 11.00
N GLY A 102 11.61 -10.99 11.98
CA GLY A 102 13.02 -11.30 11.76
C GLY A 102 13.65 -10.36 10.73
N LYS A 103 13.99 -10.89 9.55
CA LYS A 103 14.57 -10.11 8.43
C LYS A 103 13.51 -9.53 7.48
N ALA A 104 12.25 -9.93 7.61
CA ALA A 104 11.18 -9.45 6.76
C ALA A 104 10.59 -8.14 7.29
N LEU A 105 10.26 -7.23 6.37
CA LEU A 105 9.46 -6.03 6.58
C LEU A 105 8.20 -6.18 5.72
N THR A 106 7.03 -6.09 6.33
CA THR A 106 5.77 -5.89 5.64
C THR A 106 5.32 -4.46 5.87
N PHE A 107 5.07 -3.71 4.81
CA PHE A 107 4.47 -2.37 4.85
C PHE A 107 3.10 -2.40 4.18
N VAL A 108 2.10 -1.84 4.85
CA VAL A 108 0.70 -1.87 4.41
C VAL A 108 0.10 -0.47 4.49
N CYS A 109 -0.69 -0.10 3.49
CA CYS A 109 -1.59 1.06 3.52
C CYS A 109 -3.01 0.61 3.21
N VAL A 110 -3.99 1.02 4.01
CA VAL A 110 -5.42 0.77 3.80
C VAL A 110 -6.11 2.09 3.47
N TYR A 111 -7.04 2.02 2.53
CA TYR A 111 -7.84 3.15 2.04
C TYR A 111 -9.32 2.93 2.36
N ASP A 112 -10.11 4.01 2.45
CA ASP A 112 -11.55 3.95 2.73
C ASP A 112 -12.44 3.56 1.54
#